data_AF-A0A7J5CGJ6-F1
#
_entry.id   AF-A0A7J5CGJ6-F1
#
_cell.length_a   1.000
_cell.length_b   1.000
_cell.length_c   1.000
_cell.angle_alpha   90.00
_cell.angle_beta   90.00
_cell.angle_gamma   90.00
#
_symmetry.space_group_name_H-M   'P 1'
#
loop_
_entity.id
_entity.type
_entity.pdbx_description
1 polymer ?
#
loop_
_entity_poly.entity_id
_entity_poly.type
_entity_poly.pdbx_seq_one_letter_code
_entity_poly.pdbx_strand_id
1 'polypeptide(L)'
;MFARAVAAATALGIVLAAPPAAQAYVVPRHAVTICQSASFYDNYDSASGPYGLKRVLEYGNKIGHTPGAHPVYNGWAATFDFGPNDWGYLRIECIGGYDSW
;
A
#
# COMPACT_ATOMS: atom_id res chain seq x y z
N MET A 1 -63.12 22.75 -32.40
CA MET A 1 -62.50 21.71 -31.55
C MET A 1 -61.56 20.93 -32.47
N PHE A 2 -60.25 20.79 -32.24
CA PHE A 2 -59.52 20.48 -31.01
C PHE A 2 -58.13 21.13 -30.98
N ALA A 3 -57.68 21.45 -29.77
CA ALA A 3 -56.43 22.12 -29.46
C ALA A 3 -55.21 21.17 -29.60
N ARG A 4 -54.08 21.78 -29.99
CA ARG A 4 -52.72 21.22 -29.94
C ARG A 4 -52.26 21.07 -28.48
N ALA A 5 -51.46 20.05 -28.17
CA ALA A 5 -50.16 20.19 -27.48
C ALA A 5 -49.64 18.82 -27.00
N VAL A 6 -48.51 18.37 -27.56
CA VAL A 6 -47.16 18.36 -26.96
C VAL A 6 -46.85 16.99 -26.32
N ALA A 7 -46.16 16.17 -27.11
CA ALA A 7 -45.50 14.96 -26.64
C ALA A 7 -44.31 15.37 -25.76
N ALA A 8 -44.39 15.05 -24.46
CA ALA A 8 -43.29 15.21 -23.54
C ALA A 8 -42.24 14.11 -23.78
N ALA A 9 -41.13 14.47 -24.41
CA ALA A 9 -39.96 13.62 -24.52
C ALA A 9 -39.19 13.65 -23.19
N THR A 10 -39.31 12.61 -22.38
CA THR A 10 -38.46 12.39 -21.20
C THR A 10 -37.08 11.92 -21.65
N ALA A 11 -36.14 12.85 -21.76
CA ALA A 11 -34.73 12.51 -21.91
C ALA A 11 -34.19 11.96 -20.58
N LEU A 12 -34.19 10.63 -20.42
CA LEU A 12 -33.39 9.97 -19.39
C LEU A 12 -31.91 10.13 -19.76
N GLY A 13 -31.25 11.12 -19.16
CA GLY A 13 -29.79 11.22 -19.21
C GLY A 13 -29.16 10.04 -18.48
N ILE A 14 -28.49 9.16 -19.23
CA ILE A 14 -27.64 8.10 -18.67
C ILE A 14 -26.45 8.80 -18.01
N VAL A 15 -26.45 8.85 -16.68
CA VAL A 15 -25.26 9.26 -15.92
C VAL A 15 -24.27 8.10 -16.03
N LEU A 16 -23.29 8.23 -16.93
CA LEU A 16 -22.14 7.33 -16.98
C LEU A 16 -21.36 7.52 -15.67
N ALA A 17 -21.61 6.67 -14.68
CA ALA A 17 -20.79 6.59 -13.48
C ALA A 17 -19.37 6.18 -13.91
N ALA A 18 -18.42 7.11 -13.79
CA ALA A 18 -17.01 6.79 -13.98
C ALA A 18 -16.64 5.68 -12.98
N PRO A 19 -15.93 4.62 -13.42
CA PRO A 19 -15.46 3.61 -12.49
C PRO A 19 -14.55 4.27 -11.44
N PRO A 20 -14.56 3.78 -10.18
CA PRO A 20 -13.61 4.25 -9.18
C PRO A 20 -12.19 4.11 -9.74
N ALA A 21 -11.35 5.11 -9.50
CA ALA A 21 -9.95 5.02 -9.86
C ALA A 21 -9.37 3.75 -9.23
N ALA A 22 -8.86 2.83 -10.07
CA ALA A 22 -8.16 1.67 -9.57
C ALA A 22 -6.96 2.17 -8.75
N GLN A 23 -6.91 1.83 -7.45
CA GLN A 23 -5.68 2.03 -6.69
C GLN A 23 -4.64 1.12 -7.32
N ALA A 24 -3.67 1.73 -8.01
CA ALA A 24 -2.57 0.99 -8.61
C ALA A 24 -1.87 0.22 -7.50
N TYR A 25 -1.94 -1.10 -7.54
CA TYR A 25 -1.15 -1.96 -6.67
C TYR A 25 0.32 -1.75 -7.04
N VAL A 26 1.03 -0.99 -6.22
CA VAL A 26 2.45 -0.72 -6.43
C VAL A 26 3.22 -1.92 -5.92
N VAL A 27 3.76 -2.70 -6.87
CA VAL A 27 4.66 -3.80 -6.59
C VAL A 27 5.83 -3.29 -5.74
N PRO A 28 6.20 -3.98 -4.65
CA PRO A 28 7.34 -3.58 -3.85
C PRO A 28 8.62 -3.50 -4.67
N ARG A 29 9.24 -2.32 -4.67
CA ARG A 29 10.62 -2.20 -5.10
C ARG A 29 11.46 -2.98 -4.11
N HIS A 30 12.31 -3.82 -4.66
CA HIS A 30 13.14 -4.70 -3.89
C HIS A 30 14.29 -3.91 -3.23
N ALA A 31 14.59 -4.32 -2.01
CA ALA A 31 15.54 -3.74 -1.10
C ALA A 31 16.10 -4.86 -0.20
N VAL A 32 17.00 -4.49 0.70
CA VAL A 32 17.54 -5.38 1.72
C VAL A 32 17.47 -4.72 3.09
N THR A 33 17.41 -5.55 4.12
CA THR A 33 17.64 -5.09 5.50
C THR A 33 19.11 -4.68 5.64
N ILE A 34 19.37 -3.41 5.98
CA ILE A 34 20.74 -2.87 6.14
C ILE A 34 21.21 -2.79 7.60
N CYS A 35 20.30 -2.96 8.55
CA CYS A 35 20.64 -3.14 9.95
C CYS A 35 21.14 -4.57 10.20
N GLN A 36 21.98 -4.77 11.22
CA GLN A 36 22.42 -6.11 11.64
C GLN A 36 21.25 -6.96 12.15
N SER A 37 20.29 -6.32 12.82
CA SER A 37 19.06 -6.94 13.31
C SER A 37 17.93 -5.92 13.29
N ALA A 38 16.77 -6.29 12.76
CA ALA A 38 15.60 -5.41 12.70
C ALA A 38 14.30 -6.19 13.00
N SER A 39 13.54 -5.73 14.00
CA SER A 39 12.27 -6.34 14.37
C SER A 39 11.20 -6.09 13.31
N PHE A 40 10.51 -7.14 12.90
CA PHE A 40 9.45 -7.11 11.89
C PHE A 40 8.11 -7.46 12.52
N TYR A 41 7.18 -6.51 12.47
CA TYR A 41 5.88 -6.58 13.13
C TYR A 41 4.76 -6.81 12.13
N ASP A 42 3.67 -7.43 12.56
CA ASP A 42 2.54 -7.77 11.70
C ASP A 42 1.80 -6.54 11.21
N ASN A 43 1.59 -5.55 12.09
CA ASN A 43 0.87 -4.36 11.73
C ASN A 43 1.27 -3.15 12.60
N TYR A 44 0.69 -1.99 12.30
CA TYR A 44 0.91 -0.74 12.98
C TYR A 44 -0.42 -0.10 13.39
N ASP A 45 -0.50 0.31 14.66
CA ASP A 45 -1.60 1.11 15.20
C ASP A 45 -1.13 2.55 15.41
N SER A 46 -1.93 3.53 14.98
CA SER A 46 -1.53 4.94 15.04
C SER A 46 -1.38 5.50 16.45
N ALA A 47 -2.02 4.87 17.45
CA ALA A 47 -1.96 5.33 18.84
C ALA A 47 -0.82 4.66 19.62
N SER A 48 -0.52 3.40 19.34
CA SER A 48 0.38 2.56 20.13
C SER A 48 1.65 2.11 19.39
N GLY A 49 1.71 2.27 18.07
CA GLY A 49 2.87 1.90 17.26
C GLY A 49 2.78 0.49 16.67
N PRO A 50 3.91 -0.14 16.32
CA PRO A 50 3.92 -1.48 15.75
C PRO A 50 3.53 -2.53 16.80
N TYR A 51 2.82 -3.58 16.37
CA TYR A 51 2.42 -4.68 17.25
C TYR A 51 2.45 -6.03 16.53
N GLY A 52 2.39 -7.12 17.31
CA GLY A 52 2.45 -8.47 16.78
C GLY A 52 3.82 -8.77 16.16
N LEU A 53 4.87 -8.84 16.99
CA LEU A 53 6.21 -9.19 16.50
C LEU A 53 6.16 -10.53 15.77
N LYS A 54 6.51 -10.55 14.48
CA LYS A 54 6.55 -11.76 13.67
C LYS A 54 7.90 -12.46 13.79
N ARG A 55 8.97 -11.69 13.60
CA ARG A 55 10.36 -12.18 13.54
C ARG A 55 11.37 -11.03 13.60
N VAL A 56 12.65 -11.39 13.61
CA VAL A 56 13.77 -10.47 13.36
C VAL A 56 14.30 -10.75 11.96
N LEU A 57 14.55 -9.68 11.20
CA LEU A 57 15.24 -9.72 9.91
C LEU A 57 16.68 -9.30 10.13
N GLU A 58 17.61 -10.12 9.69
CA GLU A 58 19.04 -9.88 9.74
C GLU A 58 19.50 -9.07 8.52
N TYR A 59 20.75 -8.60 8.57
CA TYR A 59 21.38 -7.92 7.45
C TYR A 59 21.30 -8.78 6.17
N GLY A 60 20.92 -8.15 5.05
CA GLY A 60 20.85 -8.80 3.75
C GLY A 60 19.57 -9.59 3.49
N ASN A 61 18.64 -9.71 4.46
CA ASN A 61 17.32 -10.27 4.18
C ASN A 61 16.64 -9.48 3.04
N LYS A 62 16.08 -10.23 2.08
CA LYS A 62 15.42 -9.67 0.90
C LYS A 62 14.05 -9.14 1.28
N ILE A 63 13.86 -7.84 1.14
CA ILE A 63 12.63 -7.16 1.50
C ILE A 63 12.16 -6.25 0.36
N GLY A 64 10.95 -5.74 0.47
CA GLY A 64 10.35 -4.85 -0.50
C GLY A 64 9.71 -3.64 0.17
N HIS A 65 10.03 -2.46 -0.34
CA HIS A 65 9.39 -1.20 0.05
C HIS A 65 9.49 -0.22 -1.12
N THR A 66 8.42 0.47 -1.48
CA THR A 66 8.46 1.50 -2.52
C THR A 66 8.30 2.88 -1.88
N PRO A 67 9.39 3.68 -1.77
CA PRO A 67 9.32 5.02 -1.20
C PRO A 67 8.26 5.89 -1.89
N GLY A 68 7.44 6.57 -1.10
CA GLY A 68 6.35 7.42 -1.59
C GLY A 68 5.07 6.67 -2.00
N ALA A 69 5.11 5.33 -2.11
CA ALA A 69 3.93 4.52 -2.41
C ALA A 69 3.48 3.67 -1.23
N HIS A 70 4.42 3.14 -0.45
CA HIS A 70 4.10 2.34 0.74
C HIS A 70 4.11 3.23 2.00
N PRO A 71 3.16 3.01 2.93
CA PRO A 71 3.03 3.87 4.09
C PRO A 71 4.24 3.77 5.01
N VAL A 72 4.56 4.92 5.62
CA VAL A 72 5.56 5.04 6.69
C VAL A 72 4.91 5.80 7.84
N TYR A 73 4.80 5.17 9.00
CA TYR A 73 4.19 5.75 10.19
C TYR A 73 5.22 5.86 11.31
N ASN A 74 5.56 7.08 11.70
CA ASN A 74 6.51 7.34 12.79
C ASN A 74 7.82 6.53 12.67
N GLY A 75 8.37 6.47 11.44
CA GLY A 75 9.61 5.72 11.15
C GLY A 75 9.41 4.20 10.93
N TRP A 76 8.18 3.69 10.93
CA TRP A 76 7.87 2.30 10.61
C TRP A 76 7.29 2.19 9.20
N ALA A 77 8.00 1.51 8.31
CA ALA A 77 7.62 1.36 6.91
C ALA A 77 6.91 0.03 6.70
N ALA A 78 5.77 0.06 6.00
CA ALA A 78 5.18 -1.15 5.46
C ALA A 78 6.17 -1.81 4.50
N THR A 79 6.52 -3.05 4.79
CA THR A 79 7.62 -3.77 4.17
C THR A 79 7.16 -5.18 3.85
N PHE A 80 7.46 -5.64 2.64
CA PHE A 80 7.22 -7.01 2.21
C PHE A 80 8.48 -7.84 2.49
N ASP A 81 8.36 -8.95 3.20
CA ASP A 81 9.46 -9.90 3.37
C ASP A 81 9.37 -10.97 2.26
N PHE A 82 10.34 -10.97 1.35
CA PHE A 82 10.35 -11.91 0.21
C PHE A 82 10.70 -13.35 0.62
N GLY A 83 11.19 -13.59 1.83
CA GLY A 83 11.44 -14.96 2.31
C GLY A 83 10.12 -15.71 2.52
N PRO A 84 9.30 -15.33 3.50
CA PRO A 84 7.99 -15.95 3.75
C PRO A 84 6.86 -15.41 2.86
N ASN A 85 7.11 -14.38 2.03
CA ASN A 85 6.13 -13.72 1.18
C ASN A 85 4.97 -13.09 1.96
N ASP A 86 5.29 -12.31 2.99
CA ASP A 86 4.28 -11.64 3.82
C ASP A 86 4.62 -10.18 4.11
N TRP A 87 3.57 -9.45 4.49
CA TRP A 87 3.66 -8.04 4.86
C TRP A 87 3.90 -7.86 6.36
N GLY A 88 4.47 -6.72 6.69
CA GLY A 88 4.66 -6.24 8.04
C GLY A 88 5.27 -4.85 8.08
N TYR A 89 5.76 -4.45 9.25
CA TYR A 89 6.39 -3.16 9.49
C TYR A 89 7.81 -3.34 10.01
N LEU A 90 8.74 -2.61 9.38
CA LEU A 90 10.15 -2.54 9.72
C LEU A 90 10.53 -1.08 9.96
N ARG A 91 11.56 -0.81 10.78
CA ARG A 91 12.13 0.53 10.89
C ARG A 91 12.68 0.99 9.55
N ILE A 92 12.27 2.16 9.09
CA ILE A 92 12.64 2.69 7.77
C ILE A 92 14.15 2.87 7.61
N GLU A 93 14.86 3.21 8.69
CA GLU A 93 16.31 3.32 8.68
C GLU A 93 17.03 1.97 8.45
N CYS A 94 16.31 0.86 8.58
CA CYS A 94 16.83 -0.48 8.30
C CYS A 94 16.54 -0.95 6.88
N ILE A 95 15.92 -0.13 6.02
CA ILE A 95 15.64 -0.46 4.63
C ILE A 95 16.64 0.28 3.73
N GLY A 96 17.36 -0.46 2.89
CA GLY A 96 18.31 0.12 1.95
C GLY A 96 18.68 -0.85 0.83
N GLY A 97 19.75 -0.55 0.10
CA GLY A 97 20.18 -1.39 -1.04
C GLY A 97 19.07 -1.59 -2.08
N TYR A 98 18.35 -0.51 -2.39
CA TYR A 98 17.32 -0.58 -3.42
C TYR A 98 17.90 -1.02 -4.75
N ASP A 99 17.18 -1.89 -5.45
CA ASP A 99 17.56 -2.50 -6.73
C ASP A 99 18.87 -3.32 -6.69
N SER A 100 19.44 -3.57 -5.50
CA SER A 100 20.60 -4.46 -5.33
C SER A 100 20.16 -5.75 -4.65
N TRP A 101 20.06 -6.85 -5.41
CA TRP A 101 19.69 -8.17 -4.88
C TRP A 101 20.63 -9.24 -5.43
#